data_AF-A0A8H6FFR4-F1
#
_entry.id   AF-A0A8H6FFR4-F1
#
_cell.length_a   1.000
_cell.length_b   1.000
_cell.length_c   1.000
_cell.angle_alpha   90.00
_cell.angle_beta   90.00
_cell.angle_gamma   90.00
#
_symmetry.space_group_name_H-M   'P 1'
#
loop_
_entity.id
_entity.type
_entity.pdbx_description
1 polymer ?
#
loop_
_entity_poly.entity_id
_entity_poly.type
_entity_poly.pdbx_seq_one_letter_code
_entity_poly.pdbx_strand_id
1 'polypeptide(L)'
;MFHKPEAWTPTIHNSRSRLNTLILSLPLVQIFTSRLADILTMGFVWSPQVVPYVPCNKPPPTIFDIQCHPRADAVCAELDSFFMKHWPFKYQKDRNRFFTSQTNRWGCLAFPMADDDRLLDTVKVNTLLFLLDDVAEDMSLEEGKRLYKRLIPIAMGKRLPNRSDPYERITYDVWTSMRACDK
;
A
#
# COMPACT_ATOMS: atom_id res chain seq x y z
N MET A 1 -43.54 44.24 -0.49
CA MET A 1 -43.29 42.96 -1.17
C MET A 1 -42.42 43.25 -2.39
N PHE A 2 -41.13 42.93 -2.26
CA PHE A 2 -40.02 42.91 -3.23
C PHE A 2 -39.71 44.11 -4.14
N HIS A 3 -38.62 44.81 -3.79
CA HIS A 3 -37.81 45.68 -4.65
C HIS A 3 -36.97 44.85 -5.65
N LYS A 4 -36.80 45.41 -6.86
CA LYS A 4 -35.85 45.04 -7.93
C LYS A 4 -34.41 45.52 -7.58
N PRO A 5 -33.42 45.47 -8.50
CA PRO A 5 -32.80 44.40 -9.30
C PRO A 5 -31.28 44.30 -9.00
N GLU A 6 -30.50 43.39 -9.62
CA GLU A 6 -29.12 43.67 -10.11
C GLU A 6 -28.47 42.44 -10.76
N ALA A 7 -27.81 42.67 -11.91
CA ALA A 7 -26.96 41.73 -12.59
C ALA A 7 -25.54 41.80 -11.99
N TRP A 8 -24.93 40.64 -11.73
CA TRP A 8 -23.54 40.54 -11.26
C TRP A 8 -22.83 39.39 -11.99
N THR A 9 -21.79 39.73 -12.75
CA THR A 9 -20.59 38.90 -13.00
C THR A 9 -19.41 39.69 -12.40
N PRO A 10 -18.22 39.15 -12.05
CA PRO A 10 -17.64 37.81 -12.22
C PRO A 10 -17.10 37.25 -10.85
N THR A 11 -16.41 36.11 -10.73
CA THR A 11 -14.93 36.03 -10.58
C THR A 11 -14.52 34.56 -10.49
N ILE A 12 -13.54 34.15 -11.31
CA ILE A 12 -12.87 32.85 -11.22
C ILE A 12 -12.02 32.84 -9.95
N HIS A 13 -12.46 32.12 -8.92
CA HIS A 13 -11.65 31.90 -7.73
C HIS A 13 -10.79 30.65 -7.92
N ASN A 14 -9.50 30.90 -8.08
CA ASN A 14 -8.39 29.96 -8.06
C ASN A 14 -8.46 29.03 -6.84
N SER A 15 -8.94 27.79 -7.02
CA SER A 15 -9.07 26.76 -5.98
C SER A 15 -7.78 25.97 -5.77
N ARG A 16 -6.63 26.66 -5.67
CA ARG A 16 -5.35 26.04 -5.30
C ARG A 16 -5.20 25.73 -3.80
N SER A 17 -6.22 26.00 -2.98
CA SER A 17 -6.15 25.84 -1.51
C SER A 17 -6.91 24.63 -0.95
N ARG A 18 -7.49 23.76 -1.78
CA ARG A 18 -8.20 22.54 -1.31
C ARG A 18 -7.50 21.21 -1.63
N LEU A 19 -6.26 21.23 -2.10
CA LEU A 19 -5.51 20.01 -2.45
C LEU A 19 -4.63 19.45 -1.31
N ASN A 20 -4.47 20.18 -0.21
CA ASN A 20 -3.67 19.70 0.92
C ASN A 20 -4.46 18.88 1.96
N THR A 21 -5.77 18.68 1.77
CA THR A 21 -6.62 18.01 2.76
C THR A 21 -7.18 16.66 2.30
N LEU A 22 -6.99 16.28 1.02
CA LEU A 22 -7.58 15.05 0.46
C LEU A 22 -6.59 13.88 0.29
N ILE A 23 -5.29 14.10 0.50
CA ILE A 23 -4.28 13.01 0.46
C ILE A 23 -4.11 12.35 1.85
N LEU A 24 -4.71 12.92 2.90
CA LEU A 24 -4.64 12.38 4.26
C LEU A 24 -5.84 11.51 4.65
N SER A 25 -6.81 11.28 3.74
CA SER A 25 -8.06 10.56 4.04
C SER A 25 -8.16 9.16 3.44
N LEU A 26 -7.06 8.55 3.00
CA LEU A 26 -7.03 7.12 2.72
C LEU A 26 -6.80 6.38 4.05
N PRO A 27 -7.77 5.57 4.54
CA PRO A 27 -7.67 4.89 5.83
C PRO A 27 -6.40 4.06 5.99
N LEU A 28 -5.84 3.56 4.88
CA LEU A 28 -4.68 2.68 4.88
C LEU A 28 -3.35 3.38 5.21
N VAL A 29 -3.19 4.66 4.88
CA VAL A 29 -1.95 5.41 5.20
C VAL A 29 -1.96 5.83 6.68
N GLN A 30 -3.13 6.24 7.19
CA GLN A 30 -3.29 6.60 8.60
C GLN A 30 -3.14 5.37 9.52
N ILE A 31 -3.65 4.20 9.12
CA ILE A 31 -3.48 2.94 9.86
C ILE A 31 -1.99 2.53 9.93
N PHE A 32 -1.22 2.76 8.87
CA PHE A 32 0.21 2.40 8.85
C PHE A 32 1.07 3.37 9.67
N THR A 33 0.74 4.67 9.68
CA THR A 33 1.51 5.67 10.46
C THR A 33 1.10 5.78 11.93
N SER A 34 -0.17 5.50 12.29
CA SER A 34 -0.60 5.56 13.70
C SER A 34 -0.17 4.33 14.49
N ARG A 35 -0.24 3.13 13.90
CA ARG A 35 0.10 1.89 14.61
C ARG A 35 1.58 1.75 14.94
N LEU A 36 2.49 2.34 14.16
CA LEU A 36 3.93 2.29 14.48
C LEU A 36 4.30 3.17 15.69
N ALA A 37 3.56 4.24 15.96
CA ALA A 37 3.80 5.09 17.13
C ALA A 37 3.21 4.46 18.41
N ASP A 38 2.03 3.85 18.31
CA ASP A 38 1.35 3.22 19.46
C ASP A 38 2.02 1.89 19.89
N ILE A 39 2.59 1.13 18.95
CA ILE A 39 3.36 -0.11 19.25
C ILE A 39 4.64 0.20 20.06
N LEU A 40 5.19 1.41 19.96
CA LEU A 40 6.43 1.78 20.66
C LEU A 40 6.19 2.43 22.04
N THR A 41 4.97 2.91 22.34
CA THR A 41 4.65 3.62 23.59
C THR A 41 3.69 2.86 24.51
N MET A 42 2.89 1.93 24.00
CA MET A 42 2.11 1.03 24.84
C MET A 42 2.96 -0.17 25.24
N GLY A 43 3.38 -0.20 26.50
CA GLY A 43 3.87 -1.41 27.15
C GLY A 43 2.77 -2.48 27.18
N PHE A 44 2.52 -3.11 26.04
CA PHE A 44 1.63 -4.25 25.92
C PHE A 44 2.28 -5.39 26.71
N VAL A 45 1.81 -5.59 27.94
CA VAL A 45 2.00 -6.87 28.62
C VAL A 45 1.17 -7.87 27.82
N TRP A 46 1.80 -8.49 26.83
CA TRP A 46 1.27 -9.68 26.19
C TRP A 46 1.21 -10.76 27.27
N SER A 47 0.04 -10.93 27.89
CA SER A 47 -0.25 -12.14 28.64
C SER A 47 -0.58 -13.20 27.60
N PRO A 48 0.26 -14.24 27.40
CA PRO A 48 -0.13 -15.36 26.58
C PRO A 48 -1.24 -16.09 27.32
N GLN A 49 -2.49 -15.74 27.02
CA GLN A 49 -3.52 -16.75 27.12
C GLN A 49 -3.21 -17.74 26.00
N VAL A 50 -2.47 -18.80 26.35
CA VAL A 50 -2.30 -19.96 25.49
C VAL A 50 -3.68 -20.62 25.44
N VAL A 51 -4.55 -20.10 24.58
CA VAL A 51 -5.74 -20.81 24.16
C VAL A 51 -5.25 -22.06 23.44
N PRO A 52 -5.56 -23.28 23.94
CA PRO A 52 -5.16 -24.48 23.25
C PRO A 52 -5.79 -24.45 21.86
N TYR A 53 -4.94 -24.40 20.84
CA TYR A 53 -5.35 -24.53 19.46
C TYR A 53 -5.93 -25.93 19.29
N VAL A 54 -7.26 -26.04 19.31
CA VAL A 54 -7.97 -27.23 18.87
C VAL A 54 -8.12 -27.06 17.36
N PRO A 55 -7.50 -27.90 16.52
CA PRO A 55 -7.71 -27.84 15.08
C PRO A 55 -9.16 -28.22 14.80
N CYS A 56 -10.05 -27.24 14.80
CA CYS A 56 -11.33 -27.38 14.15
C CYS A 56 -11.02 -27.35 12.65
N ASN A 57 -11.04 -28.51 12.00
CA ASN A 57 -10.76 -28.65 10.57
C ASN A 57 -11.71 -27.84 9.65
N LYS A 58 -12.66 -27.10 10.22
CA LYS A 58 -13.55 -26.17 9.52
C LYS A 58 -13.63 -24.87 10.29
N PRO A 59 -13.34 -23.71 9.67
CA PRO A 59 -13.62 -22.43 10.32
C PRO A 59 -15.12 -22.35 10.65
N PRO A 60 -15.51 -21.65 11.72
CA PRO A 60 -16.92 -21.38 12.00
C PRO A 60 -17.61 -20.76 10.76
N PRO A 61 -18.90 -21.04 10.52
CA PRO A 61 -19.63 -20.40 9.45
C PRO A 61 -19.55 -18.87 9.54
N THR A 62 -19.49 -18.21 8.40
CA THR A 62 -19.49 -16.75 8.28
C THR A 62 -20.60 -16.29 7.35
N ILE A 63 -21.10 -15.08 7.57
CA ILE A 63 -22.02 -14.39 6.68
C ILE A 63 -21.31 -13.61 5.57
N PHE A 64 -19.96 -13.57 5.60
CA PHE A 64 -19.17 -12.86 4.59
C PHE A 64 -18.94 -13.73 3.36
N ASP A 65 -19.36 -13.21 2.22
CA ASP A 65 -19.06 -13.78 0.91
C ASP A 65 -17.74 -13.25 0.38
N ILE A 66 -16.89 -14.18 -0.07
CA ILE A 66 -15.61 -13.83 -0.68
C ILE A 66 -15.87 -13.31 -2.09
N GLN A 67 -15.31 -12.14 -2.39
CA GLN A 67 -15.27 -11.59 -3.74
C GLN A 67 -13.82 -11.45 -4.19
N CYS A 68 -13.61 -11.51 -5.49
CA CYS A 68 -12.31 -11.27 -6.11
C CYS A 68 -12.52 -10.39 -7.33
N HIS A 69 -11.61 -9.43 -7.53
CA HIS A 69 -11.71 -8.51 -8.64
C HIS A 69 -11.67 -9.28 -9.99
N PRO A 70 -12.53 -8.96 -10.98
CA PRO A 70 -12.61 -9.71 -12.25
C PRO A 70 -11.30 -9.78 -13.04
N ARG A 71 -10.45 -8.75 -12.91
CA ARG A 71 -9.13 -8.67 -13.56
C ARG A 71 -7.97 -9.33 -12.78
N ALA A 72 -8.25 -10.10 -11.73
CA ALA A 72 -7.22 -10.63 -10.84
C ALA A 72 -6.08 -11.35 -11.57
N ASP A 73 -6.39 -12.26 -12.49
CA ASP A 73 -5.37 -13.05 -13.17
C ASP A 73 -4.44 -12.19 -14.03
N ALA A 74 -4.99 -11.19 -14.74
CA ALA A 74 -4.20 -10.26 -15.55
C ALA A 74 -3.30 -9.36 -14.68
N VAL A 75 -3.85 -8.84 -13.57
CA VAL A 75 -3.09 -7.99 -12.63
C VAL A 75 -1.98 -8.79 -11.97
N CYS A 76 -2.24 -10.02 -11.52
CA CYS A 76 -1.23 -10.89 -10.94
C CYS A 76 -0.09 -11.19 -11.92
N ALA A 77 -0.41 -11.53 -13.18
CA ALA A 77 0.61 -11.81 -14.19
C ALA A 77 1.51 -10.59 -14.47
N GLU A 78 0.95 -9.39 -14.52
CA GLU A 78 1.72 -8.16 -14.73
C GLU A 78 2.61 -7.83 -13.52
N LEU A 79 2.06 -7.96 -12.30
CA LEU A 79 2.80 -7.78 -11.05
C LEU A 79 3.98 -8.72 -10.94
N ASP A 80 3.75 -10.01 -11.19
CA ASP A 80 4.78 -11.02 -11.12
C ASP A 80 5.89 -10.70 -12.12
N SER A 81 5.52 -10.35 -13.35
CA SER A 81 6.49 -9.93 -14.37
C SER A 81 7.33 -8.73 -13.92
N PHE A 82 6.70 -7.73 -13.29
CA PHE A 82 7.40 -6.56 -12.79
C PHE A 82 8.38 -6.89 -11.66
N PHE A 83 7.93 -7.53 -10.58
CA PHE A 83 8.79 -7.81 -9.42
C PHE A 83 9.84 -8.87 -9.75
N MET A 84 9.55 -9.86 -10.60
CA MET A 84 10.54 -10.84 -11.07
C MET A 84 11.70 -10.21 -11.82
N LYS A 85 11.45 -9.09 -12.51
CA LYS A 85 12.45 -8.37 -13.29
C LYS A 85 13.22 -7.35 -12.46
N HIS A 86 12.54 -6.67 -11.53
CA HIS A 86 13.09 -5.49 -10.89
C HIS A 86 13.51 -5.70 -9.44
N TRP A 87 12.86 -6.62 -8.71
CA TRP A 87 13.14 -6.85 -7.29
C TRP A 87 14.45 -7.61 -7.09
N PRO A 88 15.32 -7.18 -6.15
CA PRO A 88 16.61 -7.81 -5.91
C PRO A 88 16.47 -9.05 -5.02
N PHE A 89 15.83 -10.11 -5.52
CA PHE A 89 15.73 -11.37 -4.78
C PHE A 89 17.13 -11.89 -4.41
N LYS A 90 17.37 -12.05 -3.11
CA LYS A 90 18.67 -12.52 -2.60
C LYS A 90 18.94 -13.98 -2.98
N TYR A 91 17.90 -14.81 -2.92
CA TYR A 91 18.00 -16.24 -3.23
C TYR A 91 16.91 -16.71 -4.19
N GLN A 92 17.21 -17.73 -5.00
CA GLN A 92 16.24 -18.35 -5.91
C GLN A 92 15.01 -18.90 -5.16
N LYS A 93 15.19 -19.38 -3.93
CA LYS A 93 14.08 -19.86 -3.09
C LYS A 93 13.07 -18.75 -2.78
N ASP A 94 13.51 -17.51 -2.57
CA ASP A 94 12.63 -16.39 -2.23
C ASP A 94 11.89 -15.91 -3.48
N ARG A 95 12.57 -15.93 -4.62
CA ARG A 95 11.96 -15.70 -5.94
C ARG A 95 10.86 -16.73 -6.22
N ASN A 96 11.13 -18.00 -5.97
CA ASN A 96 10.13 -19.06 -6.13
C ASN A 96 8.98 -18.90 -5.12
N ARG A 97 9.29 -18.60 -3.85
CA ARG A 97 8.28 -18.34 -2.80
C ARG A 97 7.33 -17.23 -3.23
N PHE A 98 7.87 -16.09 -3.66
CA PHE A 98 7.10 -14.95 -4.16
C PHE A 98 6.12 -15.35 -5.29
N PHE A 99 6.59 -16.16 -6.24
CA PHE A 99 5.71 -16.66 -7.32
C PHE A 99 4.62 -17.58 -6.80
N THR A 100 5.00 -18.55 -5.96
CA THR A 100 4.08 -19.61 -5.51
C THR A 100 3.08 -19.14 -4.46
N SER A 101 3.41 -18.12 -3.67
CA SER A 101 2.56 -17.65 -2.57
C SER A 101 1.30 -16.94 -3.05
N GLN A 102 1.24 -16.52 -4.32
CA GLN A 102 0.14 -15.72 -4.88
C GLN A 102 -0.23 -14.52 -3.99
N THR A 103 0.76 -13.94 -3.29
CA THR A 103 0.53 -12.81 -2.37
C THR A 103 -0.03 -11.59 -3.12
N ASN A 104 0.26 -11.48 -4.43
CA ASN A 104 -0.36 -10.52 -5.34
C ASN A 104 -1.90 -10.67 -5.44
N ARG A 105 -2.43 -11.90 -5.41
CA ARG A 105 -3.87 -12.17 -5.49
C ARG A 105 -4.63 -11.65 -4.27
N TRP A 106 -3.97 -11.56 -3.12
CA TRP A 106 -4.56 -10.97 -1.91
C TRP A 106 -5.08 -9.55 -2.17
N GLY A 107 -4.36 -8.73 -2.94
CA GLY A 107 -4.82 -7.38 -3.26
C GLY A 107 -6.14 -7.37 -4.03
N CYS A 108 -6.35 -8.35 -4.92
CA CYS A 108 -7.60 -8.49 -5.68
C CYS A 108 -8.76 -9.04 -4.84
N LEU A 109 -8.47 -9.73 -3.73
CA LEU A 109 -9.47 -10.15 -2.74
C LEU A 109 -9.80 -9.02 -1.75
N ALA A 110 -8.82 -8.18 -1.42
CA ALA A 110 -8.99 -7.04 -0.54
C ALA A 110 -9.76 -5.90 -1.22
N PHE A 111 -9.59 -5.74 -2.53
CA PHE A 111 -10.20 -4.66 -3.31
C PHE A 111 -11.00 -5.19 -4.51
N PRO A 112 -12.04 -6.01 -4.28
CA PRO A 112 -12.79 -6.66 -5.37
C PRO A 112 -13.57 -5.67 -6.25
N MET A 113 -13.83 -4.47 -5.73
CA MET A 113 -14.59 -3.39 -6.38
C MET A 113 -13.72 -2.17 -6.73
N ALA A 114 -12.40 -2.30 -6.73
CA ALA A 114 -11.53 -1.23 -7.20
C ALA A 114 -11.77 -0.93 -8.68
N ASP A 115 -11.50 0.31 -9.11
CA ASP A 115 -11.54 0.62 -10.53
C ASP A 115 -10.45 -0.16 -11.28
N ASP A 116 -10.80 -0.66 -12.47
CA ASP A 116 -9.95 -1.47 -13.33
C ASP A 116 -8.57 -0.82 -13.59
N ASP A 117 -8.54 0.49 -13.81
CA ASP A 117 -7.34 1.28 -14.10
C ASP A 117 -6.50 1.61 -12.85
N ARG A 118 -7.10 1.53 -11.65
CA ARG A 118 -6.43 1.84 -10.37
C ARG A 118 -5.96 0.59 -9.61
N LEU A 119 -6.55 -0.57 -9.89
CA LEU A 119 -6.27 -1.79 -9.15
C LEU A 119 -4.78 -2.18 -9.22
N LEU A 120 -4.22 -2.16 -10.42
CA LEU A 120 -2.84 -2.59 -10.65
C LEU A 120 -1.83 -1.80 -9.81
N ASP A 121 -1.94 -0.48 -9.79
CA ASP A 121 -1.06 0.38 -8.99
C ASP A 121 -1.26 0.16 -7.49
N THR A 122 -2.51 -0.03 -7.06
CA THR A 122 -2.87 -0.35 -5.67
C THR A 122 -2.20 -1.64 -5.22
N VAL A 123 -2.32 -2.71 -6.02
CA VAL A 123 -1.71 -4.00 -5.69
C VAL A 123 -0.18 -3.92 -5.81
N LYS A 124 0.39 -3.14 -6.75
CA LYS A 124 1.85 -2.90 -6.85
C LYS A 124 2.41 -2.31 -5.56
N VAL A 125 1.77 -1.29 -4.98
CA VAL A 125 2.21 -0.74 -3.68
C VAL A 125 2.09 -1.77 -2.58
N ASN A 126 0.97 -2.48 -2.50
CA ASN A 126 0.77 -3.47 -1.45
C ASN A 126 1.82 -4.59 -1.50
N THR A 127 2.12 -5.11 -2.69
CA THR A 127 3.18 -6.10 -2.90
C THR A 127 4.56 -5.56 -2.54
N LEU A 128 4.87 -4.32 -2.89
CA LEU A 128 6.11 -3.66 -2.47
C LEU A 128 6.23 -3.60 -0.94
N LEU A 129 5.16 -3.27 -0.23
CA LEU A 129 5.15 -3.20 1.23
C LEU A 129 5.40 -4.57 1.87
N PHE A 130 4.77 -5.64 1.38
CA PHE A 130 5.04 -7.00 1.83
C PHE A 130 6.50 -7.40 1.62
N LEU A 131 7.07 -7.08 0.46
CA LEU A 131 8.47 -7.39 0.17
C LEU A 131 9.45 -6.59 1.03
N LEU A 132 9.11 -5.35 1.39
CA LEU A 132 9.91 -4.54 2.32
C LEU A 132 9.80 -5.03 3.77
N ASP A 133 8.65 -5.57 4.17
CA ASP A 133 8.43 -6.21 5.46
C ASP A 133 9.34 -7.45 5.61
N ASP A 134 9.33 -8.35 4.62
CA ASP A 134 10.26 -9.51 4.55
C ASP A 134 11.73 -9.07 4.65
N VAL A 135 12.10 -7.95 4.00
CA VAL A 135 13.48 -7.41 4.05
C VAL A 135 13.81 -6.85 5.45
N ALA A 136 12.85 -6.21 6.11
CA ALA A 136 13.03 -5.64 7.44
C ALA A 136 13.06 -6.69 8.56
N GLU A 137 12.44 -7.86 8.35
CA GLU A 137 12.45 -8.97 9.30
C GLU A 137 13.88 -9.50 9.56
N ASP A 138 14.73 -9.52 8.53
CA ASP A 138 16.13 -9.93 8.62
C ASP A 138 17.06 -8.83 9.17
N MET A 139 16.54 -7.63 9.48
CA MET A 139 17.32 -6.48 9.94
C MET A 139 17.19 -6.24 11.44
N SER A 140 18.19 -5.60 12.03
CA SER A 140 17.98 -4.98 13.35
C SER A 140 16.98 -3.82 13.25
N LEU A 141 16.32 -3.49 14.36
CA LEU A 141 15.37 -2.38 14.43
C LEU A 141 15.95 -1.06 13.88
N GLU A 142 17.22 -0.77 14.18
CA GLU A 142 17.88 0.47 13.71
C GLU A 142 18.21 0.43 12.22
N GLU A 143 18.53 -0.73 11.66
CA GLU A 143 18.70 -0.90 10.21
C GLU A 143 17.37 -0.73 9.47
N GLY A 144 16.30 -1.34 9.97
CA GLY A 144 14.94 -1.16 9.44
C GLY A 144 14.50 0.30 9.48
N LYS A 145 14.71 1.01 10.61
CA LYS A 145 14.45 2.46 10.70
C LYS A 145 15.24 3.25 9.66
N ARG A 146 16.52 2.93 9.44
CA ARG A 146 17.35 3.60 8.42
C ARG A 146 16.83 3.35 7.01
N LEU A 147 16.40 2.11 6.70
CA LEU A 147 15.79 1.77 5.42
C LEU A 147 14.53 2.61 5.18
N TYR A 148 13.58 2.61 6.11
CA TYR A 148 12.31 3.34 5.93
C TYR A 148 12.50 4.86 5.92
N LYS A 149 13.37 5.43 6.78
CA LYS A 149 13.72 6.87 6.72
C LYS A 149 14.26 7.28 5.35
N ARG A 150 14.95 6.37 4.67
CA ARG A 150 15.46 6.56 3.32
C ARG A 150 14.34 6.48 2.27
N LEU A 151 13.46 5.49 2.35
CA LEU A 151 12.42 5.24 1.35
C LEU A 151 11.21 6.20 1.42
N ILE A 152 10.78 6.61 2.62
CA ILE A 152 9.61 7.50 2.82
C ILE A 152 9.68 8.78 1.97
N PRO A 153 10.76 9.60 2.00
CA PRO A 153 10.79 10.83 1.20
C PRO A 153 10.77 10.56 -0.31
N ILE A 154 11.23 9.39 -0.79
CA ILE A 154 11.11 8.97 -2.18
C ILE A 154 9.64 8.64 -2.51
N ALA A 155 9.00 7.84 -1.67
CA ALA A 155 7.59 7.49 -1.80
C ALA A 155 6.70 8.74 -1.85
N MET A 156 7.03 9.77 -1.07
CA MET A 156 6.32 11.07 -1.08
C MET A 156 6.65 11.96 -2.30
N GLY A 157 7.61 11.59 -3.15
CA GLY A 157 8.09 12.44 -4.25
C GLY A 157 8.94 13.64 -3.80
N LYS A 158 9.43 13.64 -2.56
CA LYS A 158 10.26 14.72 -1.98
C LYS A 158 11.75 14.53 -2.23
N ARG A 159 12.17 13.35 -2.67
CA ARG A 159 13.56 12.99 -2.99
C ARG A 159 13.60 12.08 -4.21
N LEU A 160 14.57 12.29 -5.11
CA LEU A 160 14.83 11.37 -6.21
C LEU A 160 15.56 10.11 -5.72
N PRO A 161 15.32 8.94 -6.33
CA PRO A 161 16.00 7.72 -5.95
C PRO A 161 17.44 7.71 -6.47
N ASN A 162 18.34 7.09 -5.72
CA ASN A 162 19.54 6.52 -6.29
C ASN A 162 19.12 5.34 -7.19
N ARG A 163 19.27 5.51 -8.51
CA ARG A 163 18.83 4.51 -9.50
C ARG A 163 19.63 3.19 -9.46
N SER A 164 20.79 3.19 -8.81
CA SER A 164 21.58 1.98 -8.56
C SER A 164 21.10 1.20 -7.34
N ASP A 165 20.33 1.82 -6.43
CA ASP A 165 19.68 1.11 -5.33
C ASP A 165 18.31 0.60 -5.82
N PRO A 166 18.11 -0.73 -5.91
CA PRO A 166 16.87 -1.30 -6.39
C PRO A 166 15.67 -0.94 -5.50
N TYR A 167 15.82 -0.85 -4.18
CA TYR A 167 14.73 -0.51 -3.27
C TYR A 167 14.27 0.94 -3.48
N GLU A 168 15.22 1.87 -3.60
CA GLU A 168 14.90 3.27 -3.90
C GLU A 168 14.24 3.42 -5.28
N ARG A 169 14.81 2.79 -6.32
CA ARG A 169 14.28 2.85 -7.69
C ARG A 169 12.85 2.34 -7.77
N ILE A 170 12.59 1.13 -7.26
CA ILE A 170 11.27 0.50 -7.31
C ILE A 170 10.25 1.31 -6.51
N THR A 171 10.65 1.78 -5.32
CA THR A 171 9.79 2.66 -4.50
C THR A 171 9.39 3.90 -5.29
N TYR A 172 10.35 4.57 -5.93
CA TYR A 172 10.04 5.75 -6.73
C TYR A 172 9.10 5.45 -7.88
N ASP A 173 9.37 4.41 -8.67
CA ASP A 173 8.61 4.08 -9.88
C ASP A 173 7.16 3.71 -9.53
N VAL A 174 6.97 2.87 -8.50
CA VAL A 174 5.65 2.45 -8.03
C VAL A 174 4.84 3.65 -7.51
N TRP A 175 5.40 4.46 -6.62
CA TRP A 175 4.67 5.62 -6.06
C TRP A 175 4.45 6.74 -7.08
N THR A 176 5.31 6.84 -8.10
CA THR A 176 5.11 7.77 -9.22
C THR A 176 3.95 7.34 -10.10
N SER A 177 3.81 6.04 -10.37
CA SER A 177 2.64 5.49 -11.08
C SER A 177 1.34 5.84 -10.35
N MET A 178 1.28 5.59 -9.04
CA MET A 178 0.10 5.93 -8.23
C MET A 178 -0.28 7.41 -8.28
N ARG A 179 0.70 8.33 -8.15
CA ARG A 179 0.43 9.77 -8.24
C ARG A 179 -0.02 10.21 -9.64
N ALA A 180 0.39 9.48 -10.68
CA ALA A 180 -0.01 9.78 -12.04
C ALA A 180 -1.42 9.26 -12.36
N CYS A 181 -1.87 8.24 -11.62
CA CYS A 181 -3.13 7.53 -11.81
C CYS A 181 -4.36 8.36 -11.37
N ASP A 182 -4.26 9.10 -10.26
CA ASP A 182 -5.37 9.93 -9.75
C ASP A 182 -5.07 11.42 -9.95
N LYS A 183 -5.70 12.05 -10.95
CA LYS A 183 -5.52 13.47 -11.34
C LYS A 183 -6.82 14.24 -11.32
#